data_AF-M0L0E5-F1
#
_entry.id   AF-M0L0E5-F1
#
_cell.length_a   1.000
_cell.length_b   1.000
_cell.length_c   1.000
_cell.angle_alpha   90.00
_cell.angle_beta   90.00
_cell.angle_gamma   90.00
#
_symmetry.space_group_name_H-M   'P 1'
#
loop_
_entity.id
_entity.type
_entity.pdbx_description
1 polymer ?
#
loop_
_entity_poly.entity_id
_entity_poly.type
_entity_poly.pdbx_seq_one_letter_code
_entity_poly.pdbx_strand_id
1 'polypeptide(L)'
;MTGVYERALGEAAADLHPKVRDRYSLGPDDGTVCVGRGEMDITRGTLVLPALYAMTTQNMLFPEAGEDVPFSVTTVAYTTDGGHEAMTTRRAFDFGDTTRLFDSLTVWDAEAGRLLDFLGTHGRIASELHPRVEDGALVVAGGRQWARLGNRYVPLPGPLAADVEVRDRYDETDERYHVTATVENDLVGHMLGYRGTFTQEQTSGDGTPDDLRIVRGLDRLPPR
;
A
#
# COMPACT_ATOMS: atom_id res chain seq x y z
N MET A 1 -0.88 -12.79 17.19
CA MET A 1 -1.72 -11.85 16.41
C MET A 1 -1.06 -11.76 15.05
N THR A 2 -1.82 -11.83 13.97
CA THR A 2 -1.27 -12.06 12.64
C THR A 2 -1.89 -11.03 11.70
N GLY A 3 -1.09 -10.06 11.26
CA GLY A 3 -1.53 -9.06 10.29
C GLY A 3 -1.76 -9.68 8.91
N VAL A 4 -2.41 -8.93 8.02
CA VAL A 4 -2.84 -9.41 6.69
C VAL A 4 -1.68 -9.91 5.82
N TYR A 5 -0.48 -9.32 5.97
CA TYR A 5 0.72 -9.77 5.25
C TYR A 5 1.29 -11.08 5.82
N GLU A 6 1.29 -11.26 7.14
CA GLU A 6 1.72 -12.53 7.75
C GLU A 6 0.77 -13.68 7.36
N ARG A 7 -0.53 -13.42 7.21
CA ARG A 7 -1.49 -14.41 6.69
C ARG A 7 -1.11 -14.88 5.28
N ALA A 8 -0.72 -13.94 4.41
CA ALA A 8 -0.36 -14.22 3.03
C ALA A 8 1.00 -14.91 2.90
N LEU A 9 1.98 -14.55 3.73
CA LEU A 9 3.31 -15.15 3.75
C LEU A 9 3.35 -16.53 4.40
N GLY A 10 2.45 -16.80 5.36
CA GLY A 10 2.45 -18.04 6.12
C GLY A 10 3.76 -18.25 6.89
N GLU A 11 4.37 -19.43 6.75
CA GLU A 11 5.61 -19.77 7.45
C GLU A 11 6.80 -18.86 7.07
N ALA A 12 6.82 -18.34 5.83
CA ALA A 12 7.89 -17.45 5.36
C ALA A 12 7.95 -16.12 6.14
N ALA A 13 6.88 -15.74 6.85
CA ALA A 13 6.89 -14.56 7.71
C ALA A 13 7.95 -14.64 8.83
N ALA A 14 8.39 -15.84 9.20
CA ALA A 14 9.46 -16.03 10.18
C ALA A 14 10.85 -15.57 9.67
N ASP A 15 11.04 -15.51 8.34
CA ASP A 15 12.29 -15.11 7.71
C ASP A 15 12.40 -13.60 7.50
N LEU A 16 11.33 -12.84 7.78
CA LEU A 16 11.36 -11.38 7.76
C LEU A 16 12.26 -10.82 8.85
N HIS A 17 12.93 -9.71 8.56
CA HIS A 17 13.62 -8.94 9.58
C HIS A 17 12.62 -8.54 10.69
N PRO A 18 12.96 -8.69 11.98
CA PRO A 18 12.01 -8.48 13.08
C PRO A 18 11.29 -7.13 13.04
N LYS A 19 11.99 -6.04 12.68
CA LYS A 19 11.40 -4.71 12.51
C LYS A 19 10.41 -4.62 11.35
N VAL A 20 10.72 -5.27 10.21
CA VAL A 20 9.80 -5.31 9.06
C VAL A 20 8.57 -6.14 9.42
N ARG A 21 8.76 -7.27 10.09
CA ARG A 21 7.66 -8.09 10.58
C ARG A 21 6.73 -7.30 11.50
N ASP A 22 7.27 -6.68 12.55
CA ASP A 22 6.54 -5.89 13.54
C ASP A 22 5.67 -4.79 12.89
N ARG A 23 6.21 -4.09 11.88
CA ARG A 23 5.46 -3.10 11.10
C ARG A 23 4.19 -3.66 10.45
N TYR A 24 4.21 -4.92 10.03
CA TYR A 24 3.12 -5.60 9.34
C TYR A 24 2.31 -6.57 10.22
N SER A 25 2.67 -6.69 11.50
CA SER A 25 1.99 -7.57 12.48
C SER A 25 0.69 -6.98 13.05
N LEU A 26 0.22 -5.83 12.55
CA LEU A 26 -0.95 -5.13 13.06
C LEU A 26 -2.23 -5.95 12.94
N GLY A 27 -2.86 -6.24 14.09
CA GLY A 27 -4.17 -6.88 14.18
C GLY A 27 -5.32 -5.86 14.20
N PRO A 28 -6.53 -6.25 13.75
CA PRO A 28 -7.68 -5.34 13.66
C PRO A 28 -8.19 -4.83 15.02
N ASP A 29 -7.85 -5.48 16.13
CA ASP A 29 -8.32 -5.15 17.49
C ASP A 29 -7.31 -4.30 18.29
N ASP A 30 -6.14 -4.02 17.73
CA ASP A 30 -5.03 -3.44 18.51
C ASP A 30 -5.19 -1.94 18.77
N GLY A 31 -6.09 -1.25 18.06
CA GLY A 31 -6.26 0.21 18.12
C GLY A 31 -4.96 0.99 17.82
N THR A 32 -3.95 0.31 17.26
CA THR A 32 -2.60 0.82 17.13
C THR A 32 -2.47 1.58 15.83
N VAL A 33 -1.92 2.79 15.95
CA VAL A 33 -1.60 3.64 14.81
C VAL A 33 -0.08 3.68 14.66
N CYS A 34 0.40 3.16 13.54
CA CYS A 34 1.81 3.26 13.18
C CYS A 34 2.01 4.48 12.30
N VAL A 35 2.89 5.40 12.71
CA VAL A 35 3.25 6.58 11.93
C VAL A 35 4.73 6.54 11.63
N GLY A 36 5.06 6.49 10.34
CA GLY A 36 6.42 6.65 9.85
C GLY A 36 6.66 8.03 9.28
N ARG A 37 7.89 8.54 9.42
CA ARG A 37 8.34 9.82 8.86
C ARG A 37 9.74 9.71 8.27
N GLY A 38 9.95 10.37 7.15
CA GLY A 38 11.21 10.29 6.43
C GLY A 38 11.21 11.13 5.18
N GLU A 39 12.04 10.75 4.22
CA GLU A 39 12.26 11.46 2.96
C GLU A 39 12.28 10.46 1.81
N MET A 40 11.77 10.89 0.65
CA MET A 40 11.61 10.05 -0.54
C MET A 40 12.10 10.77 -1.79
N ASP A 41 12.86 10.07 -2.60
CA ASP A 41 13.15 10.43 -3.99
C ASP A 41 12.05 9.86 -4.87
N ILE A 42 11.38 10.72 -5.62
CA ILE A 42 10.19 10.40 -6.41
C ILE A 42 10.48 10.66 -7.87
N THR A 43 10.21 9.64 -8.68
CA THR A 43 10.31 9.68 -10.14
C THR A 43 8.96 9.38 -10.76
N ARG A 44 8.74 9.87 -11.98
CA ARG A 44 7.52 9.58 -12.73
C ARG A 44 7.75 9.51 -14.24
N GLY A 45 6.84 8.85 -14.94
CA GLY A 45 6.75 8.93 -16.39
C GLY A 45 6.15 10.24 -16.87
N THR A 46 6.57 10.68 -18.06
CA THR A 46 5.99 11.87 -18.72
C THR A 46 4.73 11.52 -19.52
N LEU A 47 4.66 10.33 -20.12
CA LEU A 47 3.51 9.91 -20.94
C LEU A 47 2.24 9.67 -20.13
N VAL A 48 2.39 9.27 -18.87
CA VAL A 48 1.27 8.95 -17.95
C VAL A 48 0.69 10.18 -17.24
N LEU A 49 1.31 11.36 -17.41
CA LEU A 49 0.95 12.58 -16.68
C LEU A 49 -0.55 12.90 -16.64
N PRO A 50 -1.30 12.88 -17.78
CA PRO A 50 -2.73 13.18 -17.74
C PRO A 50 -3.52 12.22 -16.84
N ALA A 51 -3.15 10.94 -16.85
CA ALA A 51 -3.77 9.94 -15.99
C ALA A 51 -3.40 10.16 -14.52
N LEU A 52 -2.13 10.49 -14.22
CA LEU A 52 -1.68 10.80 -12.86
C LEU A 52 -2.45 12.01 -12.29
N TYR A 53 -2.65 13.07 -13.06
CA TYR A 53 -3.46 14.22 -12.63
C TYR A 53 -4.89 13.81 -12.26
N ALA A 54 -5.53 12.95 -13.06
CA ALA A 54 -6.87 12.46 -12.75
C ALA A 54 -6.90 11.63 -11.46
N MET A 55 -5.86 10.82 -11.23
CA MET A 55 -5.72 9.96 -10.05
C MET A 55 -5.54 10.72 -8.73
N THR A 56 -5.00 11.95 -8.75
CA THR A 56 -4.85 12.79 -7.54
C THR A 56 -6.17 13.05 -6.83
N THR A 57 -7.28 13.11 -7.56
CA THR A 57 -8.63 13.36 -7.00
C THR A 57 -9.13 12.22 -6.11
N GLN A 58 -8.44 11.08 -6.10
CA GLN A 58 -8.82 9.89 -5.36
C GLN A 58 -7.74 9.40 -4.40
N ASN A 59 -6.71 10.21 -4.12
CA ASN A 59 -5.54 9.81 -3.34
C ASN A 59 -4.88 8.52 -3.84
N MET A 60 -4.76 8.36 -5.17
CA MET A 60 -4.05 7.22 -5.78
C MET A 60 -2.62 7.64 -6.12
N LEU A 61 -2.24 7.60 -7.40
CA LEU A 61 -0.96 8.11 -7.90
C LEU A 61 -1.04 9.63 -8.15
N PHE A 62 0.11 10.26 -8.32
CA PHE A 62 0.23 11.70 -8.48
C PHE A 62 1.35 12.11 -9.46
N PRO A 63 1.27 13.30 -10.09
CA PRO A 63 2.17 13.75 -11.16
C PRO A 63 3.41 14.51 -10.67
N GLU A 64 3.65 14.64 -9.37
CA GLU A 64 4.85 15.31 -8.85
C GLU A 64 6.06 14.35 -8.79
N ALA A 65 7.25 14.93 -8.86
CA ALA A 65 8.54 14.25 -8.72
C ALA A 65 9.53 15.22 -8.06
N GLY A 66 10.54 14.68 -7.40
CA GLY A 66 11.50 15.46 -6.61
C GLY A 66 12.44 14.57 -5.83
N GLU A 67 13.47 15.16 -5.26
CA GLU A 67 14.44 14.51 -4.36
C GLU A 67 14.19 15.01 -2.93
N ASP A 68 14.53 14.17 -1.94
CA ASP A 68 14.40 14.51 -0.51
C ASP A 68 12.99 15.00 -0.10
N VAL A 69 11.94 14.45 -0.71
CA VAL A 69 10.55 14.89 -0.49
C VAL A 69 10.10 14.41 0.89
N PRO A 70 9.73 15.32 1.83
CA PRO A 70 9.22 14.92 3.13
C PRO A 70 8.02 13.97 3.01
N PHE A 71 8.11 12.87 3.74
CA PHE A 71 7.21 11.75 3.64
C PHE A 71 6.67 11.35 5.01
N SER A 72 5.41 10.98 5.05
CA SER A 72 4.85 10.24 6.18
C SER A 72 3.97 9.08 5.73
N VAL A 73 3.92 8.04 6.54
CA VAL A 73 3.07 6.88 6.31
C VAL A 73 2.33 6.51 7.59
N THR A 74 1.01 6.53 7.53
CA THR A 74 0.15 6.11 8.63
C THR A 74 -0.49 4.79 8.29
N THR A 75 -0.32 3.79 9.15
CA THR A 75 -0.88 2.45 8.99
C THR A 75 -1.76 2.09 10.18
N VAL A 76 -2.95 1.57 9.88
CA VAL A 76 -3.92 1.09 10.88
C VAL A 76 -4.58 -0.19 10.37
N ALA A 77 -4.81 -1.14 11.27
CA ALA A 77 -5.57 -2.35 10.98
C ALA A 77 -6.97 -2.25 11.60
N TYR A 78 -7.96 -2.84 10.92
CA TYR A 78 -9.34 -2.95 11.40
C TYR A 78 -10.10 -4.02 10.61
N THR A 79 -11.23 -4.47 11.17
CA THR A 79 -12.19 -5.29 10.44
C THR A 79 -13.16 -4.38 9.69
N THR A 80 -13.27 -4.58 8.38
CA THR A 80 -14.21 -3.82 7.52
C THR A 80 -15.66 -4.14 7.87
N ASP A 81 -16.59 -3.28 7.45
CA ASP A 81 -18.04 -3.51 7.67
C ASP A 81 -18.53 -4.82 7.03
N GLY A 82 -17.86 -5.28 5.96
CA GLY A 82 -18.08 -6.57 5.30
C GLY A 82 -17.46 -7.79 6.01
N GLY A 83 -16.79 -7.58 7.15
CA GLY A 83 -16.20 -8.66 7.96
C GLY A 83 -14.79 -9.10 7.51
N HIS A 84 -14.13 -8.35 6.64
CA HIS A 84 -12.77 -8.67 6.19
C HIS A 84 -11.70 -8.00 7.07
N GLU A 85 -10.66 -8.76 7.44
CA GLU A 85 -9.43 -8.22 8.04
C GLU A 85 -8.76 -7.29 7.01
N ALA A 86 -8.48 -6.05 7.41
CA ALA A 86 -7.91 -5.06 6.53
C ALA A 86 -6.91 -4.14 7.23
N MET A 87 -6.07 -3.50 6.41
CA MET A 87 -5.06 -2.56 6.81
C MET A 87 -5.07 -1.36 5.87
N THR A 88 -5.34 -0.17 6.39
CA THR A 88 -5.17 1.08 5.63
C THR A 88 -3.72 1.52 5.72
N THR A 89 -3.16 1.92 4.58
CA THR A 89 -1.89 2.63 4.50
C THR A 89 -2.10 3.96 3.79
N ARG A 90 -2.00 5.06 4.55
CA ARG A 90 -2.04 6.42 4.04
C ARG A 90 -0.63 6.96 3.96
N ARG A 91 -0.15 7.24 2.75
CA ARG A 91 1.14 7.91 2.52
C ARG A 91 0.87 9.37 2.19
N ALA A 92 1.67 10.28 2.73
CA ALA A 92 1.64 11.69 2.40
C ALA A 92 3.03 12.14 1.96
N PHE A 93 3.09 12.83 0.82
CA PHE A 93 4.30 13.37 0.22
C PHE A 93 4.14 14.89 0.12
N ASP A 94 5.07 15.63 0.73
CA ASP A 94 5.01 17.08 0.79
C ASP A 94 6.00 17.72 -0.20
N PHE A 95 5.48 18.37 -1.23
CA PHE A 95 6.27 19.07 -2.24
C PHE A 95 6.40 20.58 -1.94
N GLY A 96 6.13 21.01 -0.71
CA GLY A 96 6.17 22.40 -0.27
C GLY A 96 4.90 23.18 -0.62
N ASP A 97 4.59 23.29 -1.92
CA ASP A 97 3.39 23.99 -2.41
C ASP A 97 2.14 23.10 -2.41
N THR A 98 2.34 21.77 -2.39
CA THR A 98 1.25 20.80 -2.44
C THR A 98 1.60 19.52 -1.68
N THR A 99 0.62 18.95 -1.00
CA THR A 99 0.74 17.62 -0.40
C THR A 99 -0.06 16.61 -1.23
N ARG A 100 0.57 15.48 -1.56
CA ARG A 100 -0.08 14.36 -2.24
C ARG A 100 -0.31 13.22 -1.28
N LEU A 101 -1.55 12.73 -1.26
CA LEU A 101 -1.93 11.55 -0.51
C LEU A 101 -1.99 10.34 -1.44
N PHE A 102 -1.43 9.22 -0.97
CA PHE A 102 -1.57 7.92 -1.59
C PHE A 102 -2.13 6.93 -0.57
N ASP A 103 -3.43 6.74 -0.64
CA ASP A 103 -4.22 5.84 0.20
C ASP A 103 -4.32 4.47 -0.47
N SER A 104 -4.16 3.41 0.33
CA SER A 104 -4.59 2.07 -0.07
C SER A 104 -5.17 1.30 1.12
N LEU A 105 -6.08 0.38 0.80
CA LEU A 105 -6.65 -0.56 1.75
C LEU A 105 -6.25 -1.97 1.33
N THR A 106 -5.37 -2.59 2.11
CA THR A 106 -5.00 -3.99 1.93
C THR A 106 -5.98 -4.88 2.69
N VAL A 107 -6.54 -5.89 2.03
CA VAL A 107 -7.59 -6.77 2.56
C VAL A 107 -7.20 -8.23 2.37
N TRP A 108 -7.42 -9.04 3.41
CA TRP A 108 -7.24 -10.48 3.34
C TRP A 108 -8.52 -11.17 2.84
N ASP A 109 -8.43 -11.82 1.68
CA ASP A 109 -9.48 -12.68 1.13
C ASP A 109 -9.30 -14.09 1.70
N ALA A 110 -9.90 -14.34 2.86
CA ALA A 110 -9.79 -15.62 3.56
C ALA A 110 -10.36 -16.80 2.76
N GLU A 111 -11.36 -16.56 1.91
CA GLU A 111 -11.94 -17.61 1.08
C GLU A 111 -10.96 -18.05 0.00
N ALA A 112 -10.34 -17.11 -0.72
CA ALA A 112 -9.41 -17.40 -1.80
C ALA A 112 -7.95 -17.56 -1.36
N GLY A 113 -7.61 -17.23 -0.11
CA GLY A 113 -6.25 -17.32 0.43
C GLY A 113 -5.28 -16.35 -0.24
N ARG A 114 -5.72 -15.10 -0.49
CA ARG A 114 -4.92 -14.08 -1.20
C ARG A 114 -5.06 -12.70 -0.57
N LEU A 115 -4.10 -11.85 -0.90
CA LEU A 115 -4.06 -10.47 -0.47
C LEU A 115 -4.51 -9.55 -1.62
N LEU A 116 -5.35 -8.57 -1.31
CA LEU A 116 -5.87 -7.60 -2.27
C LEU A 116 -5.57 -6.19 -1.78
N ASP A 117 -5.14 -5.30 -2.67
CA ASP A 117 -4.94 -3.88 -2.38
C ASP A 117 -5.92 -3.03 -3.17
N PHE A 118 -6.72 -2.24 -2.45
CA PHE A 118 -7.69 -1.32 -3.02
C PHE A 118 -7.10 0.08 -3.01
N LEU A 119 -6.83 0.60 -4.20
CA LEU A 119 -6.13 1.86 -4.39
C LEU A 119 -7.07 3.06 -4.33
N GLY A 120 -6.62 4.08 -3.59
CA GLY A 120 -7.29 5.35 -3.41
C GLY A 120 -8.41 5.31 -2.38
N THR A 121 -8.93 6.49 -2.04
CA THR A 121 -9.96 6.69 -1.00
C THR A 121 -11.21 5.83 -1.22
N HIS A 122 -11.53 5.54 -2.48
CA HIS A 122 -12.71 4.77 -2.88
C HIS A 122 -12.37 3.34 -3.35
N GLY A 123 -11.11 2.94 -3.41
CA GLY A 123 -10.73 1.59 -3.84
C GLY A 123 -11.26 1.24 -5.23
N ARG A 124 -11.11 2.15 -6.20
CA ARG A 124 -11.65 1.95 -7.57
C ARG A 124 -10.83 0.96 -8.38
N ILE A 125 -9.57 0.77 -8.04
CA ILE A 125 -8.73 -0.27 -8.59
C ILE A 125 -8.41 -1.24 -7.45
N ALA A 126 -8.66 -2.51 -7.68
CA ALA A 126 -8.22 -3.59 -6.80
C ALA A 126 -7.07 -4.33 -7.49
N SER A 127 -5.98 -4.58 -6.78
CA SER A 127 -4.84 -5.35 -7.26
C SER A 127 -4.65 -6.56 -6.35
N GLU A 128 -4.42 -7.73 -6.94
CA GLU A 128 -3.87 -8.85 -6.19
C GLU A 128 -2.42 -8.51 -5.78
N LEU A 129 -2.02 -8.95 -4.60
CA LEU A 129 -0.67 -8.80 -4.07
C LEU A 129 -0.05 -10.17 -3.83
N HIS A 130 1.21 -10.31 -4.25
CA HIS A 130 2.03 -11.50 -4.06
C HIS A 130 3.23 -11.15 -3.17
N PRO A 131 3.05 -11.15 -1.84
CA PRO A 131 4.14 -10.91 -0.91
C PRO A 131 5.08 -12.12 -0.86
N ARG A 132 6.37 -11.83 -0.74
CA ARG A 132 7.45 -12.80 -0.59
C ARG A 132 8.56 -12.19 0.27
N VAL A 133 9.43 -13.04 0.80
CA VAL A 133 10.58 -12.62 1.61
C VAL A 133 11.86 -12.78 0.79
N GLU A 134 12.71 -11.74 0.79
CA GLU A 134 14.05 -11.79 0.21
C GLU A 134 15.05 -11.15 1.15
N ASP A 135 16.00 -11.93 1.65
CA ASP A 135 17.07 -11.46 2.54
C ASP A 135 16.53 -10.65 3.74
N GLY A 136 15.43 -11.10 4.34
CA GLY A 136 14.75 -10.41 5.45
C GLY A 136 13.90 -9.20 5.06
N ALA A 137 13.90 -8.80 3.78
CA ALA A 137 13.01 -7.77 3.24
C ALA A 137 11.65 -8.34 2.85
N LEU A 138 10.60 -7.54 3.01
CA LEU A 138 9.31 -7.81 2.39
C LEU A 138 9.34 -7.29 0.95
N VAL A 139 9.07 -8.17 -0.01
CA VAL A 139 8.85 -7.77 -1.40
C VAL A 139 7.43 -8.12 -1.80
N VAL A 140 6.72 -7.17 -2.38
CA VAL A 140 5.32 -7.30 -2.77
C VAL A 140 5.20 -7.00 -4.25
N ALA A 141 4.87 -8.01 -5.04
CA ALA A 141 4.58 -7.85 -6.46
C ALA A 141 3.06 -7.73 -6.67
N GLY A 142 2.67 -6.90 -7.64
CA GLY A 142 1.29 -6.82 -8.14
C GLY A 142 0.94 -8.05 -8.97
N GLY A 143 -0.34 -8.43 -8.92
CA GLY A 143 -0.90 -9.52 -9.71
C GLY A 143 -2.02 -9.04 -10.62
N ARG A 144 -3.10 -9.83 -10.69
CA ARG A 144 -4.30 -9.47 -11.47
C ARG A 144 -4.92 -8.19 -10.90
N GLN A 145 -5.46 -7.35 -11.79
CA GLN A 145 -6.10 -6.09 -11.40
C GLN A 145 -7.53 -6.00 -11.92
N TRP A 146 -8.37 -5.29 -11.16
CA TRP A 146 -9.77 -5.08 -11.48
C TRP A 146 -10.17 -3.62 -11.27
N ALA A 147 -10.97 -3.10 -12.19
CA ALA A 147 -11.75 -1.88 -11.97
C ALA A 147 -13.02 -2.22 -11.17
N ARG A 148 -13.21 -1.54 -10.04
CA ARG A 148 -14.37 -1.65 -9.16
C ARG A 148 -15.40 -0.57 -9.49
N LEU A 149 -16.58 -1.02 -9.91
CA LEU A 149 -17.75 -0.18 -10.23
C LEU A 149 -18.90 -0.56 -9.29
N GLY A 150 -18.90 0.03 -8.09
CA GLY A 150 -19.79 -0.39 -7.00
C GLY A 150 -19.43 -1.81 -6.54
N ASN A 151 -20.40 -2.74 -6.62
CA ASN A 151 -20.23 -4.14 -6.21
C ASN A 151 -19.83 -5.07 -7.39
N ARG A 152 -19.39 -4.49 -8.51
CA ARG A 152 -18.93 -5.23 -9.69
C ARG A 152 -17.44 -5.00 -9.91
N TYR A 153 -16.77 -6.05 -10.38
CA TYR A 153 -15.36 -6.04 -10.72
C TYR A 153 -15.19 -6.39 -12.19
N VAL A 154 -14.50 -5.53 -12.92
CA VAL A 154 -14.14 -5.75 -14.33
C VAL A 154 -12.63 -5.96 -14.38
N PRO A 155 -12.14 -7.11 -14.86
CA PRO A 155 -10.69 -7.34 -14.95
C PRO A 155 -10.08 -6.30 -15.90
N LEU A 156 -8.97 -5.70 -15.48
CA LEU A 156 -8.18 -4.85 -16.36
C LEU A 156 -7.42 -5.74 -17.35
N PRO A 157 -7.51 -5.48 -18.66
CA PRO A 157 -6.71 -6.20 -19.64
C PRO A 157 -5.23 -5.88 -19.41
N GLY A 158 -4.33 -6.83 -19.68
CA GLY A 158 -2.89 -6.74 -19.39
C GLY A 158 -2.24 -5.38 -19.72
N PRO A 159 -2.43 -4.81 -20.93
CA PRO A 159 -1.83 -3.52 -21.28
C PRO A 159 -2.30 -2.33 -20.43
N LEU A 160 -3.47 -2.42 -19.77
CA LEU A 160 -3.99 -1.40 -18.87
C LEU A 160 -3.66 -1.68 -17.40
N ALA A 161 -3.18 -2.88 -17.09
CA ALA A 161 -2.73 -3.20 -15.75
C ALA A 161 -1.37 -2.54 -15.49
N ALA A 162 -1.18 -2.09 -14.26
CA ALA A 162 0.11 -1.60 -13.79
C ALA A 162 0.86 -2.75 -13.12
N ASP A 163 2.12 -2.95 -13.52
CA ASP A 163 3.07 -3.77 -12.79
C ASP A 163 3.58 -2.96 -11.60
N VAL A 164 3.55 -3.57 -10.41
CA VAL A 164 3.94 -2.90 -9.17
C VAL A 164 4.90 -3.82 -8.43
N GLU A 165 6.04 -3.29 -8.01
CA GLU A 165 6.91 -3.95 -7.06
C GLU A 165 7.25 -2.99 -5.93
N VAL A 166 7.01 -3.42 -4.69
CA VAL A 166 7.40 -2.69 -3.48
C VAL A 166 8.35 -3.56 -2.68
N ARG A 167 9.50 -3.02 -2.30
CA ARG A 167 10.46 -3.64 -1.41
C ARG A 167 10.62 -2.79 -0.15
N ASP A 168 10.32 -3.40 0.99
CA ASP A 168 10.54 -2.83 2.32
C ASP A 168 11.58 -3.65 3.07
N ARG A 169 12.66 -2.98 3.47
CA ARG A 169 13.69 -3.59 4.34
C ARG A 169 13.96 -2.69 5.53
N TYR A 170 14.63 -3.24 6.53
CA TYR A 170 15.20 -2.48 7.64
C TYR A 170 16.71 -2.66 7.61
N ASP A 171 17.45 -1.57 7.83
CA ASP A 171 18.90 -1.59 7.95
C ASP A 171 19.29 -1.24 9.39
N GLU A 172 20.03 -2.14 10.05
CA GLU A 172 20.47 -1.93 11.44
C GLU A 172 21.62 -0.91 11.54
N THR A 173 22.30 -0.60 10.43
CA THR A 173 23.44 0.33 10.40
C THR A 173 22.99 1.78 10.58
N ASP A 174 21.86 2.14 9.97
CA ASP A 174 21.27 3.49 10.05
C ASP A 174 19.96 3.53 10.85
N GLU A 175 19.54 2.37 11.39
CA GLU A 175 18.33 2.15 12.18
C GLU A 175 17.03 2.60 11.48
N ARG A 176 17.02 2.57 10.14
CA ARG A 176 15.89 3.04 9.33
C ARG A 176 15.26 1.95 8.48
N TYR A 177 14.00 2.18 8.15
CA TYR A 177 13.32 1.45 7.09
C TYR A 177 13.72 2.05 5.75
N HIS A 178 13.99 1.19 4.77
CA HIS A 178 14.24 1.55 3.38
C HIS A 178 13.12 0.99 2.53
N VAL A 179 12.45 1.86 1.78
CA VAL A 179 11.40 1.47 0.83
C VAL A 179 11.86 1.79 -0.59
N THR A 180 11.54 0.90 -1.52
CA THR A 180 11.58 1.18 -2.95
C THR A 180 10.31 0.66 -3.56
N ALA A 181 9.56 1.53 -4.21
CA ALA A 181 8.36 1.19 -4.96
C ALA A 181 8.54 1.60 -6.42
N THR A 182 8.18 0.71 -7.32
CA THR A 182 8.19 0.95 -8.77
C THR A 182 6.82 0.57 -9.32
N VAL A 183 6.25 1.44 -10.14
CA VAL A 183 4.99 1.24 -10.85
C VAL A 183 5.26 1.43 -12.34
N GLU A 184 5.11 0.36 -13.10
CA GLU A 184 5.30 0.32 -14.55
C GLU A 184 4.00 -0.06 -15.26
N ASN A 185 3.92 0.21 -16.55
CA ASN A 185 2.83 -0.25 -17.40
C ASN A 185 3.35 -0.55 -18.80
N ASP A 186 2.86 -1.64 -19.40
CA ASP A 186 3.32 -2.12 -20.70
C ASP A 186 3.19 -1.10 -21.85
N LEU A 187 2.23 -0.17 -21.77
CA LEU A 187 1.98 0.81 -22.84
C LEU A 187 2.79 2.10 -22.68
N VAL A 188 2.96 2.57 -21.44
CA VAL A 188 3.57 3.89 -21.15
C VAL A 188 4.93 3.81 -20.47
N GLY A 189 5.37 2.60 -20.12
CA GLY A 189 6.60 2.35 -19.36
C GLY A 189 6.46 2.78 -17.90
N HIS A 190 7.53 3.38 -17.36
CA HIS A 190 7.56 3.88 -15.98
C HIS A 190 6.41 4.87 -15.71
N MET A 191 5.60 4.60 -14.69
CA MET A 191 4.51 5.49 -14.28
C MET A 191 4.93 6.35 -13.08
N LEU A 192 5.32 5.70 -11.99
CA LEU A 192 5.72 6.34 -10.73
C LEU A 192 6.71 5.42 -10.01
N GLY A 193 7.71 5.98 -9.36
CA GLY A 193 8.53 5.25 -8.42
C GLY A 193 8.96 6.14 -7.28
N TYR A 194 9.13 5.56 -6.10
CA TYR A 194 9.73 6.27 -4.99
C TYR A 194 10.72 5.38 -4.24
N ARG A 195 11.82 5.98 -3.79
CA ARG A 195 12.83 5.32 -2.96
C ARG A 195 13.20 6.26 -1.83
N GLY A 196 13.33 5.73 -0.63
CA GLY A 196 13.78 6.57 0.48
C GLY A 196 13.85 5.81 1.79
N THR A 197 14.03 6.58 2.85
CA THR A 197 14.14 6.03 4.20
C THR A 197 13.16 6.71 5.14
N PHE A 198 12.73 5.97 6.16
CA PHE A 198 11.87 6.52 7.20
C PHE A 198 12.10 5.80 8.54
N THR A 199 11.75 6.48 9.63
CA THR A 199 11.59 5.88 10.96
C THR A 199 10.12 5.61 11.21
N GLN A 200 9.81 4.75 12.18
CA GLN A 200 8.44 4.43 12.56
C GLN A 200 8.24 4.52 14.07
N GLU A 201 7.14 5.13 14.46
CA GLU A 201 6.65 5.19 15.83
C GLU A 201 5.28 4.52 15.88
N GLN A 202 5.01 3.81 16.98
CA GLN A 202 3.70 3.23 17.25
C GLN A 202 3.05 4.00 18.38
N THR A 203 1.82 4.43 18.16
CA THR A 203 0.99 5.05 19.18
C THR A 203 -0.24 4.19 19.39
N SER A 204 -0.43 3.70 20.61
CA SER A 204 -1.68 3.06 21.02
C SER A 204 -2.77 4.13 21.12
N GLY A 205 -3.89 3.95 20.43
CA GLY A 205 -5.05 4.84 20.51
C GLY A 205 -6.31 4.11 20.95
N ASP A 206 -7.38 4.88 21.21
CA ASP A 206 -8.71 4.37 21.56
C ASP A 206 -9.49 3.90 20.30
N GLY A 207 -8.83 3.17 19.41
CA GLY A 207 -9.40 2.62 18.17
C GLY A 207 -8.95 3.31 16.89
N THR A 208 -9.41 2.78 15.74
CA THR A 208 -9.05 3.26 14.41
C THR A 208 -9.75 4.59 14.08
N PRO A 209 -9.01 5.67 13.77
CA PRO A 209 -9.60 6.94 13.33
C PRO A 209 -10.52 6.78 12.11
N ASP A 210 -11.68 7.44 12.13
CA ASP A 210 -12.70 7.31 11.09
C ASP A 210 -12.23 7.76 9.69
N ASP A 211 -11.29 8.71 9.62
CA ASP A 211 -10.71 9.22 8.38
C ASP A 211 -9.71 8.26 7.74
N LEU A 212 -9.22 7.27 8.49
CA LEU A 212 -8.38 6.17 8.03
C LEU A 212 -9.19 4.92 7.68
N ARG A 213 -10.49 4.88 8.00
CA ARG A 213 -11.43 3.85 7.53
C ARG A 213 -11.93 4.21 6.13
N ILE A 214 -11.12 3.89 5.13
CA ILE A 214 -11.40 4.16 3.71
C ILE A 214 -12.13 2.99 3.03
N VAL A 215 -12.54 3.16 1.77
CA VAL A 215 -13.23 2.13 0.94
C VAL A 215 -14.46 1.54 1.66
N ARG A 216 -15.43 2.39 1.99
CA ARG A 216 -16.71 1.97 2.60
C ARG A 216 -17.53 1.08 1.65
N GLY A 217 -18.35 0.20 2.22
CA GLY A 217 -19.24 -0.70 1.46
C GLY A 217 -18.50 -1.77 0.66
N LEU A 218 -17.42 -2.32 1.22
CA LEU A 218 -16.67 -3.44 0.63
C LEU A 218 -17.30 -4.78 1.03
N ASP A 219 -18.50 -5.06 0.53
CA ASP A 219 -19.23 -6.31 0.86
C ASP A 219 -18.80 -7.51 0.01
N ARG A 220 -18.19 -7.24 -1.15
CA ARG A 220 -17.76 -8.26 -2.11
C ARG A 220 -16.35 -7.99 -2.54
N LEU A 221 -15.55 -9.04 -2.60
CA LEU A 221 -14.20 -9.04 -3.15
C LEU A 221 -14.22 -9.41 -4.65
N PRO A 222 -13.17 -9.07 -5.41
CA PRO A 222 -12.99 -9.53 -6.78
C PRO A 222 -13.18 -11.05 -6.92
N PRO A 223 -13.65 -11.55 -8.09
CA PRO A 223 -13.68 -12.98 -8.36
C PRO A 223 -12.27 -13.60 -8.36
N ARG A 224 -12.19 -14.92 -8.23
CA ARG A 224 -10.91 -15.66 -8.33
C ARG A 224 -10.34 -15.60 -9.74
#